data_AF-A0A1Y2GFP4-F1
#
_entry.id   AF-A0A1Y2GFP4-F1
#
_cell.length_a   1.000
_cell.length_b   1.000
_cell.length_c   1.000
_cell.angle_alpha   90.00
_cell.angle_beta   90.00
_cell.angle_gamma   90.00
#
_symmetry.space_group_name_H-M   'P 1'
#
loop_
_entity.id
_entity.type
_entity.pdbx_description
1 polymer ?
#
loop_
_entity_poly.entity_id
_entity_poly.type
_entity_poly.pdbx_seq_one_letter_code
_entity_poly.pdbx_strand_id
1 'polypeptide(L)'
;MGLSKMRATSELIRKWTEALVPICNHSKSHAGQEVKWLLQHARQQARLMISENGSRNKESMILETGNSEPGLHHSEGLIVALMQSYVEQRVHERKPLQYILGTQPFMDLEILTRPPTLIPRWETEEWTARLATILSNEWHLFQADQKIQCSMSSSVQKAAVTVDCLKPGHGSGTSTSLLFNILDICTGSGCIPLGLASALPHKSCRIFGIDIHPKAVELARENEIKNRAFLKGNSVYIRQADLLAPNAVKVFMDFLDEKTDQRGPKGQQHYEPQQSKDRNVQTDQWNSTAILAHDFEPHPHLPSKMSSVARYNLIVSNPPYIAPSEHKTLEPEVALWEDAKALLADDDGLMFYPRIAHMAFELLHDRNQLHPFTPLPSEPLLDSISNNMPPTSVLAKQKELNIQSSHKQETGKGRQWRNGPDLDKVRIPELVLEIGGDHQVQSVSNAVRQAGFSRIEIWKDLANRARCIVGAR
;
A
#
# COMPACT_ATOMS: atom_id res chain seq x y z
N MET A 1 -11.81 -30.73 38.44
CA MET A 1 -12.38 -29.60 37.65
C MET A 1 -11.51 -29.16 36.46
N GLY A 2 -10.16 -29.13 36.55
CA GLY A 2 -9.32 -28.68 35.41
C GLY A 2 -9.35 -29.57 34.15
N LEU A 3 -9.42 -30.89 34.30
CA LEU A 3 -9.43 -31.85 33.17
C LEU A 3 -10.72 -31.80 32.33
N SER A 4 -11.88 -31.53 32.94
CA SER A 4 -13.16 -31.43 32.21
C SER A 4 -13.26 -30.11 31.43
N LYS A 5 -12.76 -29.00 31.99
CA LYS A 5 -12.68 -27.71 31.30
C LYS A 5 -11.76 -27.76 30.08
N MET A 6 -10.55 -28.33 30.21
CA MET A 6 -9.64 -28.49 29.06
C MET A 6 -10.24 -29.35 27.93
N ARG A 7 -11.01 -30.40 28.28
CA ARG A 7 -11.73 -31.22 27.30
C ARG A 7 -12.84 -30.44 26.59
N ALA A 8 -13.64 -29.66 27.31
CA ALA A 8 -14.70 -28.83 26.73
C ALA A 8 -14.15 -27.76 25.76
N THR A 9 -13.07 -27.07 26.14
CA THR A 9 -12.42 -26.07 25.27
C THR A 9 -11.81 -26.71 24.03
N SER A 10 -11.21 -27.90 24.16
CA SER A 10 -10.65 -28.64 23.03
C SER A 10 -11.73 -29.13 22.06
N GLU A 11 -12.90 -29.51 22.58
CA GLU A 11 -14.04 -29.91 21.76
C GLU A 11 -14.66 -28.74 20.99
N LEU A 12 -14.78 -27.56 21.60
CA LEU A 12 -15.25 -26.34 20.92
C LEU A 12 -14.29 -25.91 19.80
N ILE A 13 -12.98 -25.90 20.06
CA ILE A 13 -11.98 -25.59 19.03
C ILE A 13 -12.09 -26.55 17.84
N ARG A 14 -12.28 -27.85 18.11
CA ARG A 14 -12.50 -28.85 17.07
C ARG A 14 -13.77 -28.55 16.26
N LYS A 15 -14.89 -28.25 16.92
CA LYS A 15 -16.17 -27.91 16.26
C LYS A 15 -16.04 -26.66 15.37
N TRP A 16 -15.44 -25.59 15.86
CA TRP A 16 -15.20 -24.38 15.06
C TRP A 16 -14.27 -24.64 13.88
N THR A 17 -13.22 -25.44 14.09
CA THR A 17 -12.32 -25.82 12.99
C THR A 17 -13.07 -26.59 11.91
N GLU A 18 -13.87 -27.59 12.29
CA GLU A 18 -14.68 -28.39 11.36
C GLU A 18 -15.71 -27.54 10.60
N ALA A 19 -16.32 -26.55 11.26
CA ALA A 19 -17.26 -25.62 10.64
C ALA A 19 -16.59 -24.73 9.56
N LEU A 20 -15.32 -24.33 9.74
CA LEU A 20 -14.60 -23.50 8.78
C LEU A 20 -13.95 -24.28 7.63
N VAL A 21 -13.81 -25.61 7.72
CA VAL A 21 -13.18 -26.42 6.67
C VAL A 21 -13.77 -26.17 5.27
N PRO A 22 -15.11 -26.15 5.05
CA PRO A 22 -15.67 -25.96 3.72
C PRO A 22 -15.31 -24.63 3.08
N ILE A 23 -15.30 -23.54 3.85
CA ILE A 23 -14.97 -22.19 3.34
C ILE A 23 -13.46 -21.95 3.24
N CYS A 24 -12.64 -22.75 3.93
CA CYS A 24 -11.17 -22.69 3.86
C CYS A 24 -10.63 -23.62 2.77
N ASN A 25 -11.30 -23.73 1.62
CA ASN A 25 -10.93 -24.60 0.50
C ASN A 25 -10.71 -26.07 0.93
N HIS A 26 -11.54 -26.57 1.84
CA HIS A 26 -11.45 -27.91 2.43
C HIS A 26 -10.13 -28.21 3.17
N SER A 27 -9.32 -27.19 3.47
CA SER A 27 -8.05 -27.32 4.20
C SER A 27 -8.27 -27.23 5.71
N LYS A 28 -8.16 -28.37 6.40
CA LYS A 28 -8.20 -28.42 7.87
C LYS A 28 -7.07 -27.61 8.53
N SER A 29 -5.92 -27.51 7.85
CA SER A 29 -4.79 -26.71 8.34
C SER A 29 -5.12 -25.22 8.31
N HIS A 30 -5.66 -24.72 7.20
CA HIS A 30 -6.07 -23.31 7.07
C HIS A 30 -7.21 -22.97 8.04
N ALA A 31 -8.25 -23.81 8.11
CA ALA A 31 -9.34 -23.64 9.06
C ALA A 31 -8.83 -23.58 10.51
N GLY A 32 -7.90 -24.47 10.89
CA GLY A 32 -7.29 -24.45 12.21
C GLY A 32 -6.47 -23.19 12.49
N GLN A 33 -5.86 -22.60 11.46
CA GLN A 33 -5.15 -21.34 11.57
C GLN A 33 -6.11 -20.15 11.74
N GLU A 34 -7.21 -20.10 10.98
CA GLU A 34 -8.25 -19.08 11.18
C GLU A 34 -8.83 -19.11 12.60
N VAL A 35 -9.13 -20.31 13.13
CA VAL A 35 -9.62 -20.45 14.52
C VAL A 35 -8.61 -19.88 15.52
N LYS A 36 -7.29 -20.08 15.31
CA LYS A 36 -6.27 -19.51 16.20
C LYS A 36 -6.29 -17.97 16.17
N TRP A 37 -6.38 -17.38 14.99
CA TRP A 37 -6.44 -15.92 14.84
C TRP A 37 -7.72 -15.33 15.44
N LEU A 38 -8.88 -15.94 15.14
CA LEU A 38 -10.16 -15.55 15.74
C LEU A 38 -10.14 -15.68 17.26
N LEU A 39 -9.54 -16.74 17.81
CA LEU A 39 -9.45 -16.93 19.26
C LEU A 39 -8.53 -15.91 19.92
N GLN A 40 -7.42 -15.55 19.27
CA GLN A 40 -6.56 -14.47 19.73
C GLN A 40 -7.32 -13.13 19.72
N HIS A 41 -8.06 -12.85 18.65
CA HIS A 41 -8.87 -11.64 18.53
C HIS A 41 -9.99 -11.60 19.59
N ALA A 42 -10.73 -12.69 19.78
CA ALA A 42 -11.77 -12.81 20.81
C ALA A 42 -11.22 -12.55 22.22
N ARG A 43 -10.02 -13.05 22.53
CA ARG A 43 -9.34 -12.77 23.81
C ARG A 43 -9.01 -11.29 23.98
N GLN A 44 -8.56 -10.63 22.92
CA GLN A 44 -8.26 -9.20 22.95
C GLN A 44 -9.54 -8.38 23.15
N GLN A 45 -10.60 -8.68 22.40
CA GLN A 45 -11.88 -7.98 22.52
C GLN A 45 -12.51 -8.18 23.90
N ALA A 46 -12.49 -9.41 24.43
CA ALA A 46 -12.97 -9.68 25.78
C ALA A 46 -12.23 -8.85 26.85
N ARG A 47 -10.90 -8.68 26.71
CA ARG A 47 -10.11 -7.83 27.63
C ARG A 47 -10.53 -6.36 27.54
N LEU A 48 -10.73 -5.84 26.33
CA LEU A 48 -11.17 -4.46 26.13
C LEU A 48 -12.54 -4.21 26.76
N MET A 49 -13.52 -5.09 26.50
CA MET A 49 -14.87 -5.00 27.06
C MET A 49 -14.88 -5.03 28.60
N ILE A 50 -14.05 -5.88 29.20
CA ILE A 50 -13.91 -5.95 30.67
C ILE A 50 -13.28 -4.65 31.20
N SER A 51 -12.28 -4.10 30.51
CA SER A 51 -11.60 -2.87 30.94
C SER A 51 -12.48 -1.62 30.84
N GLU A 52 -13.34 -1.54 29.83
CA GLU A 52 -14.31 -0.45 29.66
C GLU A 52 -15.41 -0.52 30.74
N ASN A 53 -15.93 -1.72 31.02
CA ASN A 53 -16.91 -1.93 32.08
C ASN A 53 -16.31 -1.68 33.48
N GLY A 54 -15.03 -2.01 33.70
CA GLY A 54 -14.31 -1.68 34.94
C GLY A 54 -14.10 -0.18 35.14
N SER A 55 -13.99 0.61 34.06
CA SER A 55 -13.92 2.07 34.15
C SER A 55 -15.29 2.70 34.42
N ARG A 56 -16.37 2.17 33.82
CA ARG A 56 -17.75 2.59 34.13
C ARG A 56 -18.18 2.24 35.57
N ASN A 57 -17.79 1.07 36.07
CA ASN A 57 -18.10 0.65 37.44
C ASN A 57 -17.26 1.36 38.52
N LYS A 58 -16.14 1.99 38.17
CA LYS A 58 -15.38 2.84 39.11
C LYS A 58 -16.11 4.14 39.46
N GLU A 59 -16.98 4.64 38.59
CA GLU A 59 -17.86 5.78 38.92
C GLU A 59 -19.05 5.35 39.81
N SER A 60 -19.37 4.05 39.89
CA SER A 60 -20.48 3.53 40.70
C SER A 60 -20.05 2.71 41.93
N MET A 61 -18.75 2.49 42.17
CA MET A 61 -18.23 1.77 43.35
C MET A 61 -17.57 2.73 44.36
N ILE A 62 -18.38 3.57 44.98
CA ILE A 62 -18.22 3.88 46.40
C ILE A 62 -19.27 3.02 47.10
N LEU A 63 -18.84 2.06 47.93
CA LEU A 63 -19.62 1.02 48.63
C LEU A 63 -19.83 -0.28 47.83
N GLU A 64 -18.90 -1.22 47.99
CA GLU A 64 -19.17 -2.50 48.69
C GLU A 64 -17.97 -3.44 48.57
N THR A 65 -17.46 -3.87 49.73
CA THR A 65 -16.41 -4.88 49.88
C THR A 65 -17.05 -6.27 49.98
N GLY A 66 -16.67 -7.18 49.08
CA GLY A 66 -17.10 -8.58 49.15
C GLY A 66 -16.18 -9.50 48.37
N ASN A 67 -15.43 -10.34 49.09
CA ASN A 67 -14.51 -11.36 48.59
C ASN A 67 -15.21 -12.43 47.75
N SER A 68 -14.85 -12.51 46.47
CA SER A 68 -14.76 -13.73 45.65
C SER A 68 -14.19 -13.29 44.30
N GLU A 69 -13.21 -13.99 43.72
CA GLU A 69 -12.65 -13.62 42.40
C GLU A 69 -13.68 -13.90 41.28
N PRO A 70 -14.38 -12.88 40.71
CA PRO A 70 -15.44 -13.09 39.71
C PRO A 70 -14.89 -12.99 38.28
N GLY A 71 -13.61 -12.61 38.11
CA GLY A 71 -13.06 -12.14 36.83
C GLY A 71 -12.74 -13.25 35.82
N LEU A 72 -12.32 -14.44 36.28
CA LEU A 72 -11.78 -15.46 35.37
C LEU A 72 -12.90 -16.19 34.60
N HIS A 73 -13.99 -16.58 35.28
CA HIS A 73 -15.10 -17.32 34.69
C HIS A 73 -15.94 -16.48 33.71
N HIS A 74 -16.09 -15.18 33.97
CA HIS A 74 -16.80 -14.27 33.09
C HIS A 74 -16.06 -14.05 31.75
N SER A 75 -14.72 -14.04 31.80
CA SER A 75 -13.88 -13.88 30.60
C SER A 75 -13.94 -15.08 29.65
N GLU A 76 -14.01 -16.31 30.17
CA GLU A 76 -14.11 -17.53 29.36
C GLU A 76 -15.44 -17.57 28.58
N GLY A 77 -16.55 -17.24 29.25
CA GLY A 77 -17.87 -17.18 28.61
C GLY A 77 -17.95 -16.14 27.48
N LEU A 78 -17.38 -14.95 27.71
CA LEU A 78 -17.33 -13.89 26.70
C LEU A 78 -16.50 -14.31 25.46
N ILE A 79 -15.34 -14.93 25.66
CA ILE A 79 -14.51 -15.44 24.56
C ILE A 79 -15.26 -16.48 23.73
N VAL A 80 -15.98 -17.40 24.38
CA VAL A 80 -16.78 -18.42 23.67
C VAL A 80 -17.91 -17.77 22.87
N ALA A 81 -18.61 -16.79 23.43
CA ALA A 81 -19.67 -16.06 22.74
C ALA A 81 -19.14 -15.29 21.52
N LEU A 82 -18.01 -14.60 21.66
CA LEU A 82 -17.34 -13.91 20.56
C LEU A 82 -16.91 -14.88 19.46
N MET A 83 -16.27 -16.01 19.84
CA MET A 83 -15.87 -17.04 18.88
C MET A 83 -17.05 -17.62 18.11
N GLN A 84 -18.16 -17.89 18.80
CA GLN A 84 -19.37 -18.39 18.15
C GLN A 84 -19.88 -17.38 17.10
N SER A 85 -19.98 -16.10 17.48
CA SER A 85 -20.39 -15.02 16.57
C SER A 85 -19.45 -14.86 15.37
N TYR A 86 -18.13 -14.97 15.57
CA TYR A 86 -17.16 -14.86 14.48
C TYR A 86 -17.21 -16.04 13.52
N VAL A 87 -17.36 -17.27 14.03
CA VAL A 87 -17.49 -18.46 13.19
C VAL A 87 -18.81 -18.41 12.41
N GLU A 88 -19.90 -17.96 13.01
CA GLU A 88 -21.18 -17.75 12.32
C GLU A 88 -21.05 -16.72 11.19
N GLN A 89 -20.42 -15.57 11.43
CA GLN A 89 -20.14 -14.57 10.40
C GLN A 89 -19.29 -15.13 9.25
N ARG A 90 -18.24 -15.91 9.55
CA ARG A 90 -17.40 -16.57 8.52
C ARG A 90 -18.21 -17.57 7.69
N VAL A 91 -18.95 -18.46 8.33
CA VAL A 91 -19.59 -19.61 7.68
C VAL A 91 -20.88 -19.22 6.97
N HIS A 92 -21.75 -18.46 7.63
CA HIS A 92 -23.09 -18.16 7.13
C HIS A 92 -23.14 -16.88 6.31
N GLU A 93 -22.47 -15.82 6.76
CA GLU A 93 -22.47 -14.55 6.04
C GLU A 93 -21.33 -14.45 5.01
N ARG A 94 -20.42 -15.42 4.98
CA ARG A 94 -19.21 -15.42 4.14
C ARG A 94 -18.37 -14.16 4.34
N LYS A 95 -18.39 -13.60 5.55
CA LYS A 95 -17.63 -12.39 5.87
C LYS A 95 -16.13 -12.67 5.77
N PRO A 96 -15.33 -11.81 5.11
CA PRO A 96 -13.89 -11.93 5.10
C PRO A 96 -13.32 -11.97 6.52
N LEU A 97 -12.35 -12.85 6.75
CA LEU A 97 -11.66 -12.98 8.04
C LEU A 97 -11.10 -11.62 8.50
N GLN A 98 -10.49 -10.87 7.59
CA GLN A 98 -9.87 -9.58 7.86
C GLN A 98 -10.87 -8.56 8.38
N TYR A 99 -12.09 -8.53 7.86
CA TYR A 99 -13.14 -7.66 8.37
C TYR A 99 -13.69 -8.08 9.73
N ILE A 100 -13.53 -9.36 10.11
CA ILE A 100 -13.82 -9.80 11.48
C ILE A 100 -12.68 -9.41 12.41
N LEU A 101 -11.42 -9.60 11.98
CA LEU A 101 -10.23 -9.22 12.75
C LEU A 101 -10.06 -7.69 12.86
N GLY A 102 -10.62 -6.95 11.89
CA GLY A 102 -10.48 -5.50 11.73
C GLY A 102 -9.13 -5.07 11.15
N THR A 103 -8.25 -6.01 10.80
CA THR A 103 -6.89 -5.74 10.32
C THR A 103 -6.39 -6.76 9.30
N GLN A 104 -5.37 -6.38 8.54
CA GLN A 104 -4.61 -7.19 7.61
C GLN A 104 -3.13 -6.74 7.69
N PRO A 105 -2.17 -7.66 7.88
CA PRO A 105 -0.75 -7.31 7.75
C PRO A 105 -0.42 -6.90 6.32
N PHE A 106 0.47 -5.93 6.17
CA PHE A 106 1.04 -5.52 4.89
C PHE A 106 2.46 -5.00 5.14
N MET A 107 3.47 -5.76 4.71
CA MET A 107 4.87 -5.54 5.10
C MET A 107 5.00 -5.52 6.63
N ASP A 108 5.77 -4.59 7.19
CA ASP A 108 5.93 -4.43 8.64
C ASP A 108 4.74 -3.70 9.31
N LEU A 109 3.62 -3.49 8.59
CA LEU A 109 2.49 -2.70 9.06
C LEU A 109 1.26 -3.56 9.37
N GLU A 110 0.43 -3.07 10.29
CA GLU A 110 -0.90 -3.59 10.54
C GLU A 110 -1.93 -2.60 9.98
N ILE A 111 -2.55 -2.96 8.86
CA ILE A 111 -3.52 -2.12 8.14
C ILE A 111 -4.91 -2.44 8.67
N LEU A 112 -5.61 -1.44 9.20
CA LEU A 112 -7.03 -1.50 9.52
C LEU A 112 -7.84 -1.81 8.26
N THR A 113 -8.82 -2.70 8.39
CA THR A 113 -9.72 -3.11 7.32
C THR A 113 -11.16 -3.09 7.79
N ARG A 114 -12.07 -2.58 6.95
CA ARG A 114 -13.51 -2.62 7.19
C ARG A 114 -14.28 -2.42 5.87
N PRO A 115 -15.52 -2.93 5.76
CA PRO A 115 -16.35 -2.64 4.61
C PRO A 115 -16.58 -1.13 4.44
N PRO A 116 -16.66 -0.62 3.20
CA PRO A 116 -16.64 -1.39 1.94
C PRO A 116 -15.24 -1.47 1.30
N THR A 117 -14.17 -1.01 1.96
CA THR A 117 -12.86 -0.82 1.29
C THR A 117 -12.16 -2.13 0.98
N LEU A 118 -11.53 -2.24 -0.19
CA LEU A 118 -10.73 -3.41 -0.60
C LEU A 118 -9.74 -3.85 0.50
N ILE A 119 -9.64 -5.15 0.75
CA ILE A 119 -8.66 -5.71 1.68
C ILE A 119 -7.30 -5.82 0.96
N PRO A 120 -6.18 -5.33 1.55
CA PRO A 120 -4.86 -5.48 0.95
C PRO A 120 -4.52 -6.93 0.59
N ARG A 121 -4.04 -7.15 -0.64
CA ARG A 121 -3.69 -8.48 -1.15
C ARG A 121 -2.19 -8.75 -1.04
N TRP A 122 -1.83 -10.02 -0.95
CA TRP A 122 -0.42 -10.45 -0.82
C TRP A 122 0.36 -10.19 -2.11
N GLU A 123 -0.30 -10.26 -3.28
CA GLU A 123 0.30 -9.89 -4.56
C GLU A 123 0.72 -8.41 -4.55
N THR A 124 -0.14 -7.53 -4.01
CA THR A 124 0.14 -6.10 -3.86
C THR A 124 1.33 -5.85 -2.92
N GLU A 125 1.38 -6.60 -1.81
CA GLU A 125 2.49 -6.54 -0.86
C GLU A 125 3.82 -6.95 -1.50
N GLU A 126 3.82 -8.03 -2.29
CA GLU A 126 5.01 -8.57 -2.94
C GLU A 126 5.68 -7.54 -3.86
N TRP A 127 4.92 -6.93 -4.78
CA TRP A 127 5.51 -5.96 -5.69
C TRP A 127 5.83 -4.62 -5.00
N THR A 128 5.07 -4.24 -3.96
CA THR A 128 5.37 -3.04 -3.17
C THR A 128 6.72 -3.19 -2.45
N ALA A 129 6.99 -4.36 -1.87
CA ALA A 129 8.29 -4.66 -1.26
C ALA A 129 9.44 -4.67 -2.27
N ARG A 130 9.20 -5.21 -3.48
CA ARG A 130 10.17 -5.13 -4.59
C ARG A 130 10.48 -3.69 -4.97
N LEU A 131 9.44 -2.85 -5.14
CA LEU A 131 9.59 -1.44 -5.47
C LEU A 131 10.37 -0.69 -4.38
N ALA A 132 10.05 -0.91 -3.10
CA ALA A 132 10.79 -0.31 -1.99
C ALA A 132 12.29 -0.66 -2.01
N THR A 133 12.62 -1.90 -2.40
CA THR A 133 14.03 -2.34 -2.53
C THR A 133 14.75 -1.57 -3.64
N ILE A 134 14.13 -1.44 -4.81
CA ILE A 134 14.69 -0.68 -5.94
C ILE A 134 14.94 0.78 -5.53
N LEU A 135 13.91 1.44 -4.98
CA LEU A 135 14.01 2.85 -4.57
C LEU A 135 15.02 3.07 -3.43
N SER A 136 15.16 2.12 -2.50
CA SER A 136 16.16 2.20 -1.42
C SER A 136 17.59 2.10 -1.96
N ASN A 137 17.84 1.21 -2.92
CA ASN A 137 19.16 1.10 -3.54
C ASN A 137 19.54 2.39 -4.27
N GLU A 138 18.60 2.94 -5.06
CA GLU A 138 18.79 4.20 -5.78
C GLU A 138 19.07 5.37 -4.85
N TRP A 139 18.36 5.43 -3.73
CA TRP A 139 18.63 6.40 -2.67
C TRP A 139 20.07 6.31 -2.13
N HIS A 140 20.54 5.09 -1.85
CA HIS A 140 21.87 4.87 -1.29
C HIS A 140 22.98 5.22 -2.29
N LEU A 141 22.79 4.87 -3.57
CA LEU A 141 23.70 5.26 -4.65
C LEU A 141 23.80 6.79 -4.76
N PHE A 142 22.65 7.49 -4.77
CA PHE A 142 22.62 8.95 -4.80
C PHE A 142 23.36 9.58 -3.61
N GLN A 143 23.18 9.05 -2.40
CA GLN A 143 23.91 9.54 -1.22
C GLN A 143 25.42 9.29 -1.30
N ALA A 144 25.84 8.16 -1.87
CA ALA A 144 27.25 7.85 -2.07
C ALA A 144 27.90 8.84 -3.05
N ASP A 145 27.24 9.11 -4.17
CA ASP A 145 27.72 10.07 -5.19
C ASP A 145 27.87 11.49 -4.62
N GLN A 146 26.90 11.96 -3.82
CA GLN A 146 27.02 13.26 -3.17
C GLN A 146 28.23 13.35 -2.22
N LYS A 147 28.52 12.29 -1.47
CA LYS A 147 29.70 12.24 -0.58
C LYS A 147 31.01 12.29 -1.37
N ILE A 148 31.07 11.62 -2.52
CA ILE A 148 32.24 11.65 -3.41
C ILE A 148 32.43 13.05 -4.00
N GLN A 149 31.36 13.70 -4.47
CA GLN A 149 31.45 15.05 -5.03
C GLN A 149 31.91 16.08 -3.98
N CYS A 150 31.39 16.02 -2.76
CA CYS A 150 31.82 16.91 -1.68
C CYS A 150 33.29 16.69 -1.29
N SER A 151 33.80 15.45 -1.30
CA SER A 151 35.21 15.17 -0.96
C SER A 151 36.20 15.56 -2.08
N MET A 152 35.78 15.47 -3.34
CA MET A 152 36.56 15.95 -4.49
C MET A 152 36.63 17.50 -4.52
N SER A 153 35.53 18.18 -4.18
CA SER A 153 35.49 19.65 -4.10
C SER A 153 36.44 20.24 -3.04
N SER A 154 36.75 19.51 -1.96
CA SER A 154 37.69 19.97 -0.93
C SER A 154 39.17 19.86 -1.34
N SER A 155 39.48 19.16 -2.42
CA SER A 155 40.86 18.86 -2.83
C SER A 155 41.37 19.73 -4.00
N VAL A 156 40.51 20.55 -4.62
CA VAL A 156 40.85 21.39 -5.79
C VAL A 156 41.05 22.88 -5.44
N GLN A 157 40.91 23.30 -4.18
CA GLN A 157 41.13 24.70 -3.74
C GLN A 157 42.61 25.09 -3.48
N LYS A 158 43.57 24.47 -4.17
CA LYS A 158 44.98 24.90 -4.13
C LYS A 158 45.65 24.91 -5.51
N ALA A 159 45.17 25.78 -6.41
CA ALA A 159 45.99 26.41 -7.46
C ALA A 159 45.20 27.54 -8.17
N ALA A 160 45.72 28.77 -8.05
CA ALA A 160 45.63 29.96 -8.93
C ALA A 160 44.36 30.22 -9.77
N VAL A 161 43.72 31.40 -9.80
CA VAL A 161 44.26 32.73 -10.16
C VAL A 161 43.36 33.82 -9.58
N THR A 162 43.99 34.88 -9.08
CA THR A 162 43.40 36.17 -8.68
C THR A 162 42.70 36.86 -9.85
N VAL A 163 41.37 37.03 -9.76
CA VAL A 163 40.67 38.19 -10.33
C VAL A 163 39.61 38.62 -9.32
N ASP A 164 39.81 39.80 -8.76
CA ASP A 164 38.87 40.53 -7.92
C ASP A 164 37.63 40.98 -8.72
N CYS A 165 36.54 41.23 -7.97
CA CYS A 165 35.29 41.91 -8.35
C CYS A 165 34.13 40.98 -8.78
N LEU A 166 33.36 40.51 -7.79
CA LEU A 166 31.94 40.85 -7.61
C LEU A 166 31.45 40.28 -6.26
N LYS A 167 30.71 41.12 -5.53
CA LYS A 167 30.22 40.92 -4.16
C LYS A 167 29.28 39.70 -4.02
N PRO A 168 29.14 39.14 -2.79
CA PRO A 168 28.47 37.86 -2.57
C PRO A 168 26.95 38.00 -2.66
N GLY A 169 26.35 37.45 -3.72
CA GLY A 169 24.95 37.04 -3.71
C GLY A 169 24.81 35.79 -2.83
N HIS A 170 23.87 35.81 -1.89
CA HIS A 170 23.56 34.69 -0.99
C HIS A 170 23.19 33.42 -1.78
N GLY A 171 24.17 32.60 -2.11
CA GLY A 171 23.96 31.22 -2.52
C GLY A 171 23.81 30.38 -1.27
N SER A 172 22.57 30.16 -0.81
CA SER A 172 22.30 29.08 0.13
C SER A 172 22.70 27.78 -0.56
N GLY A 173 23.76 27.14 -0.08
CA GLY A 173 24.11 25.77 -0.48
C GLY A 173 23.00 24.83 -0.04
N THR A 174 21.98 24.67 -0.87
CA THR A 174 20.96 23.64 -0.67
C THR A 174 21.60 22.33 -1.08
N SER A 175 22.07 21.56 -0.09
CA SER A 175 22.23 20.11 -0.25
C SER A 175 20.85 19.58 -0.64
N THR A 176 20.62 19.40 -1.95
CA THR A 176 19.39 18.82 -2.46
C THR A 176 19.43 17.35 -2.11
N SER A 177 18.91 16.98 -0.93
CA SER A 177 18.56 15.59 -0.67
C SER A 177 17.62 15.16 -1.78
N LEU A 178 17.87 13.99 -2.41
CA LEU A 178 16.84 13.36 -3.22
C LEU A 178 15.59 13.30 -2.34
N LEU A 179 14.41 13.51 -2.90
CA LEU A 179 13.17 13.35 -2.15
C LEU A 179 12.19 12.80 -3.14
N PHE A 180 11.87 11.51 -3.02
CA PHE A 180 10.92 10.88 -3.93
C PHE A 180 9.53 11.45 -3.66
N ASN A 181 8.96 12.12 -4.66
CA ASN A 181 7.55 12.44 -4.71
C ASN A 181 6.83 11.29 -5.43
N ILE A 182 6.03 10.53 -4.69
CA ILE A 182 5.33 9.35 -5.20
C ILE A 182 3.83 9.61 -5.16
N LEU A 183 3.13 9.36 -6.27
CA LEU A 183 1.66 9.39 -6.31
C LEU A 183 1.14 7.95 -6.32
N ASP A 184 0.19 7.64 -5.44
CA ASP A 184 -0.59 6.41 -5.46
C ASP A 184 -2.04 6.72 -5.83
N ILE A 185 -2.47 6.21 -6.98
CA ILE A 185 -3.82 6.38 -7.53
C ILE A 185 -4.66 5.16 -7.16
N CYS A 186 -5.87 5.39 -6.62
CA CYS A 186 -6.76 4.36 -6.07
C CYS A 186 -6.17 3.73 -4.78
N THR A 187 -5.82 4.58 -3.81
CA THR A 187 -5.04 4.17 -2.63
C THR A 187 -5.79 3.23 -1.68
N GLY A 188 -7.12 3.20 -1.72
CA GLY A 188 -7.93 2.32 -0.89
C GLY A 188 -7.66 2.53 0.60
N SER A 189 -7.17 1.49 1.28
CA SER A 189 -6.79 1.53 2.69
C SER A 189 -5.47 2.27 2.97
N GLY A 190 -4.77 2.74 1.94
CA GLY A 190 -3.45 3.35 2.03
C GLY A 190 -2.30 2.35 2.21
N CYS A 191 -2.48 1.07 1.90
CA CYS A 191 -1.46 0.04 2.17
C CYS A 191 -0.17 0.28 1.37
N ILE A 192 -0.26 0.60 0.08
CA ILE A 192 0.89 0.89 -0.79
C ILE A 192 1.71 2.09 -0.27
N PRO A 193 1.13 3.29 -0.06
CA PRO A 193 1.91 4.46 0.34
C PRO A 193 2.48 4.31 1.75
N LEU A 194 1.74 3.69 2.67
CA LEU A 194 2.26 3.44 4.02
C LEU A 194 3.37 2.40 4.02
N GLY A 195 3.23 1.31 3.24
CA GLY A 195 4.26 0.28 3.09
C GLY A 195 5.55 0.83 2.47
N LEU A 196 5.44 1.65 1.42
CA LEU A 196 6.59 2.35 0.85
C LEU A 196 7.24 3.30 1.87
N ALA A 197 6.45 4.14 2.55
CA ALA A 197 6.97 5.08 3.53
C ALA A 197 7.64 4.38 4.73
N SER A 198 7.16 3.20 5.15
CA SER A 198 7.78 2.43 6.24
C SER A 198 9.04 1.69 5.80
N ALA A 199 9.13 1.27 4.54
CA ALA A 199 10.28 0.56 4.02
C ALA A 199 11.44 1.50 3.62
N LEU A 200 11.12 2.64 3.01
CA LEU A 200 12.11 3.57 2.46
C LEU A 200 12.97 4.26 3.53
N PRO A 201 14.19 4.72 3.18
CA PRO A 201 15.09 5.39 4.11
C PRO A 201 14.47 6.62 4.79
N HIS A 202 15.01 6.99 5.95
CA HIS A 202 14.45 8.08 6.75
C HIS A 202 14.47 9.42 6.00
N LYS A 203 13.31 10.10 5.95
CA LYS A 203 13.09 11.38 5.24
C LYS A 203 13.54 11.34 3.77
N SER A 204 13.28 10.23 3.08
CA SER A 204 13.61 10.03 1.68
C SER A 204 12.45 10.21 0.71
N CYS A 205 11.21 10.26 1.21
CA CYS A 205 10.04 10.39 0.35
C CYS A 205 8.89 11.23 0.94
N ARG A 206 8.09 11.76 0.02
CA ARG A 206 6.72 12.26 0.23
C ARG A 206 5.81 11.45 -0.68
N ILE A 207 4.79 10.83 -0.10
CA ILE A 207 3.86 9.97 -0.83
C ILE A 207 2.46 10.55 -0.73
N PHE A 208 1.77 10.58 -1.85
CA PHE A 208 0.47 11.21 -2.03
C PHE A 208 -0.51 10.13 -2.47
N GLY A 209 -1.41 9.72 -1.60
CA GLY A 209 -2.47 8.76 -1.90
C GLY A 209 -3.77 9.47 -2.25
N ILE A 210 -4.41 9.05 -3.34
CA ILE A 210 -5.74 9.53 -3.72
C ILE A 210 -6.74 8.40 -3.86
N ASP A 211 -7.99 8.68 -3.49
CA ASP A 211 -9.10 7.78 -3.75
C ASP A 211 -10.38 8.57 -4.02
N ILE A 212 -11.29 8.01 -4.82
CA ILE A 212 -12.60 8.63 -5.08
C ILE A 212 -13.55 8.42 -3.90
N HIS A 213 -13.43 7.28 -3.20
CA HIS A 213 -14.38 6.88 -2.18
C HIS A 213 -14.04 7.51 -0.82
N PRO A 214 -14.94 8.30 -0.21
CA PRO A 214 -14.63 9.04 1.02
C PRO A 214 -14.29 8.12 2.21
N LYS A 215 -14.94 6.96 2.33
CA LYS A 215 -14.61 5.95 3.37
C LYS A 215 -13.22 5.32 3.19
N ALA A 216 -12.71 5.23 1.96
CA ALA A 216 -11.36 4.74 1.70
C ALA A 216 -10.33 5.77 2.16
N VAL A 217 -10.54 7.04 1.81
CA VAL A 217 -9.74 8.18 2.27
C VAL A 217 -9.70 8.28 3.79
N GLU A 218 -10.84 8.13 4.46
CA GLU A 218 -10.93 8.09 5.92
C GLU A 218 -10.10 6.93 6.51
N LEU A 219 -10.31 5.71 6.01
CA LEU A 219 -9.58 4.53 6.48
C LEU A 219 -8.06 4.66 6.26
N ALA A 220 -7.63 5.18 5.11
CA ALA A 220 -6.23 5.42 4.81
C ALA A 220 -5.59 6.44 5.76
N ARG A 221 -6.32 7.49 6.17
CA ARG A 221 -5.85 8.45 7.18
C ARG A 221 -5.75 7.82 8.56
N GLU A 222 -6.72 7.00 8.96
CA GLU A 222 -6.64 6.25 10.22
C GLU A 222 -5.45 5.27 10.23
N ASN A 223 -5.19 4.62 9.10
CA ASN A 223 -4.04 3.75 8.93
C ASN A 223 -2.71 4.50 9.01
N GLU A 224 -2.64 5.71 8.44
CA GLU A 224 -1.48 6.57 8.60
C GLU A 224 -1.25 6.92 10.07
N ILE A 225 -2.29 7.32 10.80
CA ILE A 225 -2.20 7.65 12.23
C ILE A 225 -1.75 6.43 13.04
N LYS A 226 -2.37 5.27 12.82
CA LYS A 226 -2.04 4.02 13.51
C LYS A 226 -0.58 3.60 13.28
N ASN A 227 -0.08 3.78 12.05
CA ASN A 227 1.24 3.27 11.64
C ASN A 227 2.35 4.35 11.62
N ARG A 228 2.05 5.59 12.03
CA ARG A 228 2.97 6.74 11.94
C ARG A 228 4.36 6.49 12.51
N ALA A 229 4.45 5.75 13.60
CA ALA A 229 5.73 5.42 14.26
C ALA A 229 6.68 4.60 13.35
N PHE A 230 6.14 3.87 12.37
CA PHE A 230 6.90 3.02 11.46
C PHE A 230 7.34 3.74 10.19
N LEU A 231 6.86 4.96 9.92
CA LEU A 231 7.08 5.66 8.64
C LEU A 231 8.46 6.32 8.51
N LYS A 232 9.39 6.12 9.46
CA LYS A 232 10.78 6.63 9.40
C LYS A 232 10.88 8.12 9.04
N GLY A 233 9.95 8.95 9.50
CA GLY A 233 9.92 10.39 9.18
C GLY A 233 9.59 10.74 7.72
N ASN A 234 9.24 9.76 6.89
CA ASN A 234 8.64 9.96 5.58
C ASN A 234 7.22 10.49 5.72
N SER A 235 6.78 11.29 4.75
CA SER A 235 5.47 11.94 4.80
C SER A 235 4.48 11.24 3.88
N VAL A 236 3.28 10.96 4.39
CA VAL A 236 2.17 10.40 3.61
C VAL A 236 0.98 11.35 3.70
N TYR A 237 0.44 11.73 2.54
CA TYR A 237 -0.70 12.63 2.42
C TYR A 237 -1.84 11.91 1.71
N ILE A 238 -3.06 11.97 2.26
CA ILE A 238 -4.22 11.28 1.71
C ILE A 238 -5.32 12.28 1.37
N ARG A 239 -5.82 12.24 0.12
CA ARG A 239 -6.84 13.16 -0.39
C ARG A 239 -7.93 12.42 -1.16
N GLN A 240 -9.15 12.93 -1.10
CA GLN A 240 -10.21 12.49 -1.99
C GLN A 240 -10.09 13.18 -3.35
N ALA A 241 -10.06 12.42 -4.43
CA ALA A 241 -10.05 12.97 -5.79
C ALA A 241 -10.60 11.97 -6.81
N ASP A 242 -11.13 12.48 -7.91
CA ASP A 242 -11.66 11.67 -9.01
C ASP A 242 -10.64 11.63 -10.16
N LEU A 243 -10.20 10.41 -10.50
CA LEU A 243 -9.28 10.12 -11.60
C LEU A 243 -9.85 10.50 -12.97
N LEU A 244 -11.16 10.36 -13.14
CA LEU A 244 -11.85 10.60 -14.41
C LEU A 244 -12.26 12.07 -14.58
N ALA A 245 -12.13 12.89 -13.54
CA ALA A 245 -12.45 14.31 -13.62
C ALA A 245 -11.61 15.02 -14.70
N PRO A 246 -12.19 15.92 -15.53
CA PRO A 246 -11.43 16.63 -16.57
C PRO A 246 -10.24 17.44 -16.02
N ASN A 247 -10.34 17.93 -14.79
CA ASN A 247 -9.31 18.70 -14.11
C ASN A 247 -8.37 17.85 -13.23
N ALA A 248 -8.40 16.51 -13.30
CA ALA A 248 -7.66 15.63 -12.39
C ALA A 248 -6.14 15.90 -12.39
N VAL A 249 -5.53 16.13 -13.56
CA VAL A 249 -4.09 16.46 -13.65
C VAL A 249 -3.76 17.72 -12.85
N LYS A 250 -4.58 18.77 -12.96
CA LYS A 250 -4.41 20.00 -12.19
C LYS A 250 -4.54 19.72 -10.70
N VAL A 251 -5.56 18.97 -10.29
CA VAL A 251 -5.78 18.61 -8.87
C VAL A 251 -4.57 17.87 -8.29
N PHE A 252 -3.97 16.96 -9.06
CA PHE A 252 -2.83 16.16 -8.60
C PHE A 252 -1.55 17.00 -8.58
N MET A 253 -1.37 17.92 -9.53
CA MET A 253 -0.28 18.90 -9.46
C MET A 253 -0.40 19.83 -8.25
N ASP A 254 -1.59 20.38 -7.99
CA ASP A 254 -1.85 21.24 -6.83
C ASP A 254 -1.55 20.50 -5.51
N PHE A 255 -1.69 19.17 -5.48
CA PHE A 255 -1.35 18.34 -4.33
C PHE A 255 0.14 18.39 -3.95
N LEU A 256 1.04 18.59 -4.93
CA LEU A 256 2.48 18.73 -4.67
C LEU A 256 2.87 20.08 -4.05
N ASP A 257 2.12 21.12 -4.40
CA ASP A 257 2.40 22.52 -4.05
C ASP A 257 1.79 22.96 -2.73
N GLU A 258 0.74 22.28 -2.27
CA GLU A 258 0.15 22.56 -0.97
C GLU A 258 1.20 22.37 0.14
N LYS A 259 1.64 23.50 0.73
CA LYS A 259 2.41 23.53 1.97
C LYS A 259 1.61 22.83 3.06
N THR A 260 1.84 21.53 3.20
CA THR A 260 1.58 20.61 4.30
C THR A 260 1.04 21.28 5.59
N ASP A 261 -0.20 21.78 5.59
CA ASP A 261 -0.86 22.12 6.84
C ASP A 261 -1.38 20.78 7.38
N GLN A 262 -0.70 20.26 8.39
CA GLN A 262 -1.09 19.03 9.11
C GLN A 262 -2.38 19.20 9.92
N ARG A 263 -3.09 20.32 9.74
CA ARG A 263 -4.43 20.54 10.25
C ARG A 263 -5.35 20.41 9.05
N GLY A 264 -6.12 19.32 9.03
CA GLY A 264 -7.19 19.13 8.06
C GLY A 264 -8.03 20.41 7.93
N PRO A 265 -8.69 20.63 6.77
CA PRO A 265 -9.32 21.90 6.44
C PRO A 265 -10.17 22.40 7.61
N LYS A 266 -9.75 23.52 8.23
CA LYS A 266 -10.61 24.28 9.13
C LYS A 266 -11.74 24.86 8.29
N GLY A 267 -12.90 24.20 8.34
CA GLY A 267 -14.12 24.69 7.70
C GLY A 267 -14.23 24.28 6.24
N GLN A 268 -14.36 22.98 5.96
CA GLN A 268 -15.30 22.60 4.91
C GLN A 268 -16.69 22.66 5.53
N GLN A 269 -17.50 23.60 5.04
CA GLN A 269 -18.93 23.59 5.27
C GLN A 269 -19.44 22.18 4.98
N HIS A 270 -20.21 21.64 5.91
CA HIS A 270 -21.02 20.45 5.67
C HIS A 270 -21.72 20.64 4.33
N TYR A 271 -21.36 19.82 3.33
CA TYR A 271 -22.28 19.57 2.24
C TYR A 271 -23.38 18.70 2.86
N GLU A 272 -24.36 19.35 3.48
CA GLU A 272 -25.62 18.71 3.80
C GLU A 272 -26.20 18.21 2.47
N PRO A 273 -26.49 16.91 2.33
CA PRO A 273 -27.29 16.48 1.20
C PRO A 273 -28.63 17.18 1.37
N GLN A 274 -28.95 18.12 0.47
CA GLN A 274 -30.29 18.66 0.39
C GLN A 274 -31.22 17.47 0.17
N GLN A 275 -31.95 17.10 1.22
CA GLN A 275 -33.11 16.23 1.12
C GLN A 275 -34.15 16.98 0.31
N SER A 276 -34.08 16.89 -1.02
CA SER A 276 -35.26 17.15 -1.84
C SER A 276 -36.27 16.06 -1.50
N LYS A 277 -37.36 16.48 -0.87
CA LYS A 277 -38.53 15.64 -0.61
C LYS A 277 -39.30 15.43 -1.90
N ASP A 278 -38.69 14.83 -2.91
CA ASP A 278 -39.39 14.37 -4.10
C ASP A 278 -39.26 12.85 -4.19
N ARG A 279 -40.30 12.20 -3.67
CA ARG A 279 -40.58 10.78 -3.85
C ARG A 279 -40.89 10.54 -5.33
N ASN A 280 -39.85 10.24 -6.11
CA ASN A 280 -39.81 9.39 -7.30
C ASN A 280 -38.59 9.78 -8.13
N VAL A 281 -37.45 9.14 -7.90
CA VAL A 281 -36.34 9.15 -8.86
C VAL A 281 -36.02 7.71 -9.18
N GLN A 282 -36.25 7.37 -10.45
CA GLN A 282 -35.82 6.14 -11.10
C GLN A 282 -34.36 5.84 -10.75
N THR A 283 -34.02 4.56 -10.74
CA THR A 283 -32.65 4.07 -10.82
C THR A 283 -31.83 4.95 -11.79
N ASP A 284 -30.92 5.76 -11.26
CA ASP A 284 -29.97 6.50 -12.09
C ASP A 284 -29.11 5.46 -12.80
N GLN A 285 -29.53 5.17 -14.03
CA GLN A 285 -28.75 4.46 -15.00
C GLN A 285 -27.45 5.24 -15.15
N TRP A 286 -26.34 4.55 -14.88
CA TRP A 286 -25.03 4.90 -15.41
C TRP A 286 -25.22 5.22 -16.88
N ASN A 287 -25.16 6.50 -17.25
CA ASN A 287 -25.10 6.88 -18.65
C ASN A 287 -23.69 6.54 -19.13
N SER A 288 -23.50 5.25 -19.43
CA SER A 288 -22.42 4.71 -20.25
C SER A 288 -22.55 5.25 -21.66
N THR A 289 -22.27 6.54 -21.81
CA THR A 289 -21.69 7.01 -23.05
C THR A 289 -20.22 6.68 -22.90
N ALA A 290 -19.79 5.60 -23.56
CA ALA A 290 -18.39 5.21 -23.63
C ALA A 290 -17.57 6.44 -24.00
N ILE A 291 -16.86 7.01 -23.03
CA ILE A 291 -15.78 7.96 -23.32
C ILE A 291 -14.67 7.05 -23.82
N LEU A 292 -14.65 6.83 -25.14
CA LEU A 292 -13.59 6.10 -25.79
C LEU A 292 -12.29 6.87 -25.54
N ALA A 293 -11.16 6.17 -25.47
CA ALA A 293 -9.82 6.77 -25.31
C ALA A 293 -9.49 7.85 -26.37
N HIS A 294 -10.32 8.00 -27.42
CA HIS A 294 -10.23 9.01 -28.47
C HIS A 294 -10.93 10.34 -28.14
N ASP A 295 -11.72 10.43 -27.08
CA ASP A 295 -12.47 11.65 -26.70
C ASP A 295 -11.68 12.58 -25.76
N PHE A 296 -10.47 12.19 -25.35
CA PHE A 296 -9.54 13.09 -24.70
C PHE A 296 -8.73 13.83 -25.76
N GLU A 297 -9.24 14.97 -26.21
CA GLU A 297 -8.39 15.87 -27.01
C GLU A 297 -7.17 16.29 -26.16
N PRO A 298 -5.95 16.23 -26.71
CA PRO A 298 -4.78 16.76 -26.03
C PRO A 298 -5.03 18.24 -25.74
N HIS A 299 -4.94 18.62 -24.46
CA HIS A 299 -5.06 20.02 -24.08
C HIS A 299 -4.03 20.83 -24.88
N PRO A 300 -4.43 21.92 -25.57
CA PRO A 300 -3.49 22.74 -26.32
C PRO A 300 -2.40 23.21 -25.36
N HIS A 301 -1.16 22.99 -25.79
CA HIS A 301 0.12 23.25 -25.11
C HIS A 301 0.01 24.08 -23.82
N LEU A 302 0.33 23.43 -22.69
CA LEU A 302 0.67 24.13 -21.45
C LEU A 302 1.71 25.22 -21.75
N PRO A 303 1.47 26.48 -21.34
CA PRO A 303 2.32 27.61 -21.71
C PRO A 303 3.77 27.35 -21.31
N SER A 304 4.68 27.60 -22.26
CA SER A 304 6.12 27.27 -22.25
C SER A 304 6.96 28.04 -21.21
N LYS A 305 6.36 28.54 -20.14
CA LYS A 305 7.03 29.16 -18.99
C LYS A 305 6.25 28.88 -17.70
N MET A 306 6.33 27.64 -17.19
CA MET A 306 6.04 27.35 -15.78
C MET A 306 7.36 27.15 -15.05
N SER A 307 7.68 28.08 -14.15
CA SER A 307 8.80 28.02 -13.22
C SER A 307 8.74 26.75 -12.36
N SER A 308 9.81 25.96 -12.31
CA SER A 308 10.22 25.08 -11.20
C SER A 308 9.12 24.33 -10.40
N VAL A 309 8.05 23.87 -11.04
CA VAL A 309 6.95 23.18 -10.33
C VAL A 309 7.42 21.78 -9.94
N ALA A 310 7.30 21.44 -8.65
CA ALA A 310 7.61 20.11 -8.17
C ALA A 310 6.76 19.09 -8.96
N ARG A 311 7.36 17.98 -9.37
CA ARG A 311 6.65 16.89 -10.07
C ARG A 311 6.88 15.56 -9.36
N TYR A 312 6.07 14.58 -9.72
CA TYR A 312 6.24 13.21 -9.24
C TYR A 312 7.44 12.54 -9.90
N ASN A 313 8.14 11.72 -9.13
CA ASN A 313 9.21 10.84 -9.62
C ASN A 313 8.66 9.47 -10.03
N LEU A 314 7.59 9.04 -9.38
CA LEU A 314 6.97 7.73 -9.57
C LEU A 314 5.47 7.86 -9.35
N ILE A 315 4.72 7.15 -10.18
CA ILE A 315 3.28 6.98 -10.05
C ILE A 315 2.99 5.49 -9.94
N VAL A 316 2.22 5.10 -8.94
CA VAL A 316 1.79 3.72 -8.72
C VAL A 316 0.26 3.68 -8.70
N SER A 317 -0.30 2.54 -9.07
CA SER A 317 -1.75 2.32 -8.94
C SER A 317 -2.08 0.84 -8.90
N ASN A 318 -3.00 0.47 -8.00
CA ASN A 318 -3.77 -0.75 -8.07
C ASN A 318 -5.24 -0.38 -8.37
N PRO A 319 -5.60 -0.12 -9.64
CA PRO A 319 -6.95 0.29 -10.01
C PRO A 319 -7.91 -0.92 -10.02
N PRO A 320 -9.23 -0.70 -10.04
CA PRO A 320 -10.18 -1.76 -10.37
C PRO A 320 -9.87 -2.36 -11.75
N TYR A 321 -9.90 -3.68 -11.87
CA TYR A 321 -9.46 -4.40 -13.07
C TYR A 321 -10.30 -5.62 -13.43
N ILE A 322 -11.39 -5.89 -12.71
CA ILE A 322 -12.26 -7.04 -12.94
C ILE A 322 -13.41 -6.60 -13.86
N ALA A 323 -13.70 -7.38 -14.91
CA ALA A 323 -14.84 -7.05 -15.77
C ALA A 323 -16.17 -7.28 -15.03
N PRO A 324 -17.23 -6.48 -15.26
CA PRO A 324 -18.55 -6.72 -14.66
C PRO A 324 -19.12 -8.12 -14.95
N SER A 325 -18.77 -8.71 -16.10
CA SER A 325 -19.12 -10.09 -16.47
C SER A 325 -18.51 -11.14 -15.54
N GLU A 326 -17.33 -10.87 -14.99
CA GLU A 326 -16.59 -11.76 -14.10
C GLU A 326 -17.05 -11.67 -12.65
N HIS A 327 -17.84 -10.64 -12.27
CA HIS A 327 -18.31 -10.45 -10.89
C HIS A 327 -19.00 -11.69 -10.31
N LYS A 328 -19.71 -12.46 -11.14
CA LYS A 328 -20.42 -13.69 -10.74
C LYS A 328 -19.49 -14.86 -10.41
N THR A 329 -18.23 -14.78 -10.83
CA THR A 329 -17.20 -15.81 -10.61
C THR A 329 -16.34 -15.53 -9.38
N LEU A 330 -16.48 -14.33 -8.80
CA LEU A 330 -15.75 -13.95 -7.60
C LEU A 330 -16.17 -14.80 -6.41
N GLU A 331 -15.22 -15.03 -5.50
CA GLU A 331 -15.52 -15.68 -4.23
C GLU A 331 -16.58 -14.88 -3.45
N PRO A 332 -17.53 -15.53 -2.77
CA PRO A 332 -18.57 -14.85 -2.00
C PRO A 332 -18.02 -13.82 -0.99
N GLU A 333 -16.88 -14.12 -0.39
CA GLU A 333 -16.15 -13.24 0.51
C GLU A 333 -15.82 -11.89 -0.15
N VAL A 334 -15.47 -11.89 -1.43
CA VAL A 334 -15.13 -10.68 -2.19
C VAL A 334 -16.41 -10.03 -2.71
N ALA A 335 -17.25 -10.80 -3.40
CA ALA A 335 -18.44 -10.31 -4.11
C ALA A 335 -19.50 -9.69 -3.19
N LEU A 336 -19.62 -10.18 -1.95
CA LEU A 336 -20.66 -9.74 -1.00
C LEU A 336 -20.21 -8.60 -0.09
N TRP A 337 -18.90 -8.44 0.12
CA TRP A 337 -18.38 -7.59 1.21
C TRP A 337 -17.45 -6.46 0.77
N GLU A 338 -16.76 -6.59 -0.35
CA GLU A 338 -15.87 -5.56 -0.87
C GLU A 338 -16.62 -4.65 -1.87
N ASP A 339 -16.26 -3.37 -1.94
CA ASP A 339 -16.93 -2.40 -2.82
C ASP A 339 -16.77 -2.81 -4.28
N ALA A 340 -17.89 -3.00 -4.97
CA ALA A 340 -17.88 -3.25 -6.41
C ALA A 340 -17.13 -2.15 -7.19
N LYS A 341 -17.15 -0.89 -6.71
CA LYS A 341 -16.38 0.21 -7.32
C LYS A 341 -14.86 0.08 -7.15
N ALA A 342 -14.40 -0.68 -6.16
CA ALA A 342 -12.99 -0.97 -5.95
C ALA A 342 -12.53 -2.21 -6.73
N LEU A 343 -13.46 -3.01 -7.27
CA LEU A 343 -13.19 -4.26 -7.97
C LEU A 343 -13.40 -4.13 -9.48
N LEU A 344 -14.53 -3.55 -9.88
CA LEU A 344 -15.04 -3.60 -11.24
C LEU A 344 -14.57 -2.42 -12.08
N ALA A 345 -14.24 -2.73 -13.32
CA ALA A 345 -13.89 -1.77 -14.36
C ALA A 345 -14.56 -2.15 -15.69
N ASP A 346 -15.15 -1.16 -16.35
CA ASP A 346 -15.67 -1.29 -17.71
C ASP A 346 -14.53 -1.63 -18.71
N ASP A 347 -14.88 -1.82 -19.98
CA ASP A 347 -13.95 -2.19 -21.06
C ASP A 347 -13.14 -3.46 -20.75
N ASP A 348 -13.83 -4.51 -20.29
CA ASP A 348 -13.22 -5.80 -19.93
C ASP A 348 -12.14 -5.66 -18.83
N GLY A 349 -12.43 -4.79 -17.85
CA GLY A 349 -11.50 -4.49 -16.76
C GLY A 349 -10.41 -3.48 -17.14
N LEU A 350 -10.46 -2.86 -18.32
CA LEU A 350 -9.36 -2.04 -18.83
C LEU A 350 -9.56 -0.53 -18.72
N MET A 351 -10.76 -0.05 -18.36
CA MET A 351 -11.14 1.38 -18.50
C MET A 351 -10.14 2.38 -17.89
N PHE A 352 -9.51 2.03 -16.76
CA PHE A 352 -8.67 2.98 -16.03
C PHE A 352 -7.24 3.07 -16.56
N TYR A 353 -6.71 2.01 -17.18
CA TYR A 353 -5.29 1.95 -17.55
C TYR A 353 -4.86 3.03 -18.56
N PRO A 354 -5.58 3.28 -19.68
CA PRO A 354 -5.21 4.33 -20.61
C PRO A 354 -5.20 5.72 -19.95
N ARG A 355 -6.22 6.00 -19.11
CA ARG A 355 -6.33 7.26 -18.38
C ARG A 355 -5.17 7.47 -17.41
N ILE A 356 -4.85 6.46 -16.61
CA ILE A 356 -3.73 6.53 -15.65
C ILE A 356 -2.42 6.70 -16.39
N ALA A 357 -2.16 5.93 -17.45
CA ALA A 357 -0.91 6.02 -18.20
C ALA A 357 -0.71 7.41 -18.82
N HIS A 358 -1.74 7.97 -19.45
CA HIS A 358 -1.67 9.31 -20.05
C HIS A 358 -1.43 10.39 -18.98
N MET A 359 -2.22 10.36 -17.90
CA MET A 359 -2.03 11.30 -16.79
C MET A 359 -0.64 11.16 -16.16
N ALA A 360 -0.13 9.94 -16.02
CA ALA A 360 1.17 9.71 -15.45
C ALA A 360 2.27 10.39 -16.28
N PHE A 361 2.21 10.28 -17.61
CA PHE A 361 3.17 10.95 -18.49
C PHE A 361 3.22 12.47 -18.27
N GLU A 362 2.06 13.11 -18.06
CA GLU A 362 1.96 14.55 -17.78
C GLU A 362 2.44 14.93 -16.37
N LEU A 363 2.16 14.08 -15.38
CA LEU A 363 2.43 14.35 -13.97
C LEU A 363 3.89 14.10 -13.56
N LEU A 364 4.62 13.28 -14.32
CA LEU A 364 6.02 12.95 -14.06
C LEU A 364 6.97 14.11 -14.38
N HIS A 365 8.05 14.21 -13.61
CA HIS A 365 9.09 15.24 -13.76
C HIS A 365 9.76 15.22 -15.13
N ASP A 366 10.08 16.37 -15.74
CA ASP A 366 10.78 16.39 -17.04
C ASP A 366 12.25 15.93 -16.86
N ARG A 367 12.67 14.90 -17.60
CA ARG A 367 14.05 14.42 -17.55
C ARG A 367 15.05 15.45 -18.07
N ASN A 368 14.63 16.35 -18.95
CA ASN A 368 15.50 17.37 -19.54
C ASN A 368 15.79 18.54 -18.57
N GLN A 369 15.09 18.62 -17.44
CA GLN A 369 15.33 19.63 -16.39
C GLN A 369 16.11 19.06 -15.20
N LEU A 370 16.43 17.77 -15.21
CA LEU A 370 17.44 17.23 -14.31
C LEU A 370 18.81 17.74 -14.76
N HIS A 371 19.60 18.28 -13.82
CA HIS A 371 21.05 18.37 -14.01
C HIS A 371 21.52 17.01 -14.54
N PRO A 372 22.31 16.98 -15.62
CA PRO A 372 22.59 15.76 -16.36
C PRO A 372 23.11 14.72 -15.37
N PHE A 373 22.34 13.64 -15.19
CA PHE A 373 22.90 12.41 -14.64
C PHE A 373 24.05 12.06 -15.58
N THR A 374 25.27 12.26 -15.11
CA THR A 374 26.48 11.93 -15.85
C THR A 374 26.34 10.47 -16.31
N PRO A 375 26.45 10.17 -17.61
CA PRO A 375 26.44 8.78 -18.06
C PRO A 375 27.54 8.05 -17.30
N LEU A 376 27.20 6.93 -16.66
CA LEU A 376 28.22 6.02 -16.13
C LEU A 376 29.17 5.66 -17.28
N PRO A 377 30.50 5.79 -17.10
CA PRO A 377 31.45 5.36 -18.12
C PRO A 377 31.29 3.85 -18.35
N SER A 378 31.30 3.47 -19.62
CA SER A 378 31.19 2.09 -20.08
C SER A 378 32.43 1.27 -19.71
N GLU A 379 32.23 0.26 -18.86
CA GLU A 379 33.09 -0.92 -18.56
C GLU A 379 34.48 -0.73 -17.91
N PRO A 380 35.14 -1.81 -17.41
CA PRO A 380 34.71 -2.74 -16.36
C PRO A 380 35.72 -2.77 -15.20
N LEU A 381 35.27 -2.92 -13.95
CA LEU A 381 36.15 -3.23 -12.82
C LEU A 381 35.39 -4.01 -11.74
N LEU A 382 35.04 -5.25 -12.07
CA LEU A 382 34.71 -6.29 -11.10
C LEU A 382 36.00 -7.03 -10.77
N ASP A 383 36.53 -6.85 -9.55
CA ASP A 383 37.26 -7.91 -8.84
C ASP A 383 37.67 -7.64 -7.37
N SER A 384 37.21 -6.58 -6.68
CA SER A 384 37.75 -6.33 -5.31
C SER A 384 36.83 -5.86 -4.19
N ILE A 385 35.50 -5.85 -4.35
CA ILE A 385 34.59 -5.45 -3.25
C ILE A 385 33.49 -6.48 -3.02
N SER A 386 33.87 -7.74 -2.84
CA SER A 386 33.09 -8.69 -2.03
C SER A 386 33.89 -8.89 -0.76
N ASN A 387 33.58 -8.13 0.29
CA ASN A 387 33.78 -8.46 1.72
C ASN A 387 33.61 -7.18 2.55
N ASN A 388 32.38 -6.88 2.96
CA ASN A 388 32.00 -6.19 4.21
C ASN A 388 30.65 -5.45 4.04
N MET A 389 29.56 -6.20 4.18
CA MET A 389 28.26 -5.65 4.57
C MET A 389 27.81 -6.34 5.86
N PRO A 390 27.42 -5.60 6.92
CA PRO A 390 26.97 -6.20 8.17
C PRO A 390 25.58 -6.83 7.98
N PRO A 391 25.29 -7.97 8.64
CA PRO A 391 23.99 -8.62 8.52
C PRO A 391 22.90 -7.77 9.20
N THR A 392 21.98 -7.22 8.41
CA THR A 392 20.73 -6.63 8.93
C THR A 392 19.75 -7.74 9.35
N SER A 393 19.18 -7.54 10.53
CA SER A 393 18.61 -8.53 11.44
C SER A 393 17.20 -9.05 11.12
N VAL A 394 16.84 -9.16 9.84
CA VAL A 394 15.55 -9.75 9.43
C VAL A 394 15.65 -11.27 9.18
N LEU A 395 16.84 -11.80 8.88
CA LEU A 395 17.06 -13.23 8.64
C LEU A 395 17.19 -14.09 9.91
N ALA A 396 17.37 -13.49 11.09
CA ALA A 396 17.58 -14.23 12.34
C ALA A 396 16.26 -14.66 13.01
N LYS A 397 15.18 -13.87 12.90
CA LYS A 397 13.92 -14.15 13.61
C LYS A 397 13.04 -15.20 12.92
N GLN A 398 13.19 -15.43 11.61
CA GLN A 398 12.48 -16.53 10.91
C GLN A 398 13.14 -17.90 11.13
N LYS A 399 14.42 -17.94 11.54
CA LYS A 399 15.16 -19.20 11.74
C LYS A 399 14.81 -19.92 13.05
N GLU A 400 14.44 -19.20 14.10
CA GLU A 400 14.13 -19.81 15.40
C GLU A 400 12.72 -20.41 15.48
N LEU A 401 11.79 -19.99 14.62
CA LEU A 401 10.43 -20.53 14.58
C LEU A 401 10.28 -21.82 13.76
N ASN A 402 11.33 -22.24 13.02
CA ASN A 402 11.30 -23.43 12.15
C ASN A 402 12.10 -24.62 12.71
N ILE A 403 12.65 -24.54 13.93
CA ILE A 403 13.35 -25.66 14.59
C ILE A 403 12.46 -26.23 15.70
N GLN A 404 11.30 -26.79 15.35
CA GLN A 404 10.58 -27.74 16.22
C GLN A 404 9.44 -28.46 15.49
N SER A 405 9.76 -29.09 14.35
CA SER A 405 8.93 -30.20 13.84
C SER A 405 9.77 -31.11 12.94
N SER A 406 10.43 -32.08 13.58
CA SER A 406 10.66 -33.47 13.14
C SER A 406 10.99 -33.75 11.66
N HIS A 407 12.27 -34.05 11.46
CA HIS A 407 12.86 -35.07 10.57
C HIS A 407 12.03 -35.64 9.42
N LYS A 408 12.32 -35.17 8.20
CA LYS A 408 12.63 -36.02 7.05
C LYS A 408 13.69 -35.31 6.20
N GLN A 409 14.76 -36.03 5.89
CA GLN A 409 15.83 -35.60 4.99
C GLN A 409 15.26 -35.43 3.59
N GLU A 410 15.10 -34.19 3.13
CA GLU A 410 15.06 -33.87 1.71
C GLU A 410 15.88 -32.59 1.47
N THR A 411 16.56 -32.59 0.34
CA THR A 411 17.70 -31.75 0.00
C THR A 411 17.36 -30.26 0.02
N GLY A 412 18.10 -29.51 0.85
CA GLY A 412 17.98 -28.07 0.99
C GLY A 412 18.38 -27.32 -0.28
N LYS A 413 17.38 -26.97 -1.09
CA LYS A 413 17.43 -25.75 -1.92
C LYS A 413 16.65 -24.67 -1.18
N GLY A 414 17.38 -23.69 -0.65
CA GLY A 414 16.77 -22.43 -0.21
C GLY A 414 15.96 -21.85 -1.37
N ARG A 415 14.79 -21.28 -1.07
CA ARG A 415 13.99 -20.55 -2.05
C ARG A 415 14.79 -19.34 -2.49
N GLN A 416 15.47 -19.49 -3.61
CA GLN A 416 16.29 -18.48 -4.23
C GLN A 416 15.42 -17.76 -5.27
N TRP A 417 15.40 -16.43 -5.21
CA TRP A 417 14.78 -15.55 -6.19
C TRP A 417 15.17 -16.00 -7.61
N ARG A 418 14.19 -16.20 -8.51
CA ARG A 418 14.53 -16.35 -9.93
C ARG A 418 14.91 -14.97 -10.44
N ASN A 419 16.22 -14.70 -10.41
CA ASN A 419 16.81 -13.55 -11.05
C ASN A 419 16.44 -13.52 -12.55
N GLY A 420 15.94 -12.38 -12.98
CA GLY A 420 15.96 -11.93 -14.36
C GLY A 420 15.53 -10.46 -14.44
N PRO A 421 16.11 -9.64 -15.33
CA PRO A 421 17.53 -9.49 -15.70
C PRO A 421 18.23 -8.42 -14.82
N ASP A 422 19.57 -8.40 -14.82
CA ASP A 422 20.51 -7.38 -14.28
C ASP A 422 19.92 -6.27 -13.39
N LEU A 423 20.03 -6.43 -12.06
CA LEU A 423 19.84 -5.35 -11.09
C LEU A 423 20.87 -4.20 -11.28
N ASP A 424 21.96 -4.45 -12.02
CA ASP A 424 23.05 -3.50 -12.27
C ASP A 424 22.73 -2.42 -13.32
N LYS A 425 21.49 -2.40 -13.88
CA LYS A 425 21.06 -1.44 -14.92
C LYS A 425 19.68 -0.81 -14.70
N VAL A 426 19.06 -0.99 -13.54
CA VAL A 426 17.65 -0.61 -13.34
C VAL A 426 17.52 0.91 -13.10
N ARG A 427 17.10 1.64 -14.13
CA ARG A 427 16.55 2.99 -13.97
C ARG A 427 15.31 2.91 -13.07
N ILE A 428 15.16 3.85 -12.15
CA ILE A 428 13.96 4.00 -11.30
C ILE A 428 12.68 3.88 -12.16
N PRO A 429 11.74 2.99 -11.82
CA PRO A 429 10.42 2.97 -12.44
C PRO A 429 9.74 4.33 -12.34
N GLU A 430 9.09 4.78 -13.41
CA GLU A 430 8.30 6.02 -13.39
C GLU A 430 6.79 5.72 -13.26
N LEU A 431 6.37 4.53 -13.69
CA LEU A 431 4.99 4.05 -13.60
C LEU A 431 4.95 2.58 -13.17
N VAL A 432 4.12 2.22 -12.19
CA VAL A 432 3.81 0.82 -11.83
C VAL A 432 2.30 0.65 -11.75
N LEU A 433 1.75 -0.23 -12.58
CA LEU A 433 0.32 -0.52 -12.65
C LEU A 433 0.07 -1.98 -12.30
N GLU A 434 -0.70 -2.26 -11.25
CA GLU A 434 -1.16 -3.61 -10.95
C GLU A 434 -2.22 -4.06 -11.98
N ILE A 435 -2.15 -5.33 -12.39
CA ILE A 435 -3.05 -5.97 -13.35
C ILE A 435 -3.65 -7.25 -12.78
N GLY A 436 -4.86 -7.60 -13.24
CA GLY A 436 -5.59 -8.80 -12.83
C GLY A 436 -4.95 -10.11 -13.32
N GLY A 437 -4.11 -10.05 -14.36
CA GLY A 437 -3.28 -11.20 -14.77
C GLY A 437 -2.76 -11.14 -16.19
N ASP A 438 -2.26 -12.28 -16.68
CA ASP A 438 -1.57 -12.40 -17.96
C ASP A 438 -2.42 -11.95 -19.17
N HIS A 439 -3.74 -12.10 -19.09
CA HIS A 439 -4.68 -11.72 -20.15
C HIS A 439 -4.69 -10.20 -20.42
N GLN A 440 -4.36 -9.35 -19.43
CA GLN A 440 -4.34 -7.89 -19.57
C GLN A 440 -2.98 -7.34 -20.03
N VAL A 441 -1.91 -8.16 -20.00
CA VAL A 441 -0.54 -7.70 -20.25
C VAL A 441 -0.40 -6.96 -21.58
N GLN A 442 -0.96 -7.51 -22.66
CA GLN A 442 -0.83 -6.92 -23.99
C GLN A 442 -1.54 -5.58 -24.09
N SER A 443 -2.79 -5.49 -23.61
CA SER A 443 -3.62 -4.30 -23.69
C SER A 443 -3.06 -3.16 -22.81
N VAL A 444 -2.71 -3.47 -21.57
CA VAL A 444 -2.15 -2.47 -20.63
C VAL A 444 -0.78 -2.01 -21.10
N SER A 445 0.08 -2.91 -21.60
CA SER A 445 1.36 -2.51 -22.20
C SER A 445 1.16 -1.58 -23.39
N ASN A 446 0.17 -1.85 -24.25
CA ASN A 446 -0.12 -0.98 -25.39
C ASN A 446 -0.59 0.41 -24.95
N ALA A 447 -1.48 0.50 -23.96
CA ALA A 447 -1.91 1.77 -23.39
C ALA A 447 -0.72 2.57 -22.81
N VAL A 448 0.18 1.90 -22.09
CA VAL A 448 1.40 2.52 -21.55
C VAL A 448 2.34 2.99 -22.66
N ARG A 449 2.52 2.24 -23.77
CA ARG A 449 3.30 2.71 -24.93
C ARG A 449 2.66 3.91 -25.61
N GLN A 450 1.34 3.88 -25.81
CA GLN A 450 0.59 4.97 -26.46
C GLN A 450 0.67 6.27 -25.65
N ALA A 451 0.74 6.17 -24.32
CA ALA A 451 0.98 7.32 -23.44
C ALA A 451 2.41 7.89 -23.53
N GLY A 452 3.35 7.23 -24.22
CA GLY A 452 4.71 7.73 -24.45
C GLY A 452 5.82 7.07 -23.62
N PHE A 453 5.53 5.99 -22.89
CA PHE A 453 6.57 5.23 -22.20
C PHE A 453 7.29 4.29 -23.17
N SER A 454 8.60 4.51 -23.39
CA SER A 454 9.40 3.77 -24.35
C SER A 454 9.85 2.39 -23.83
N ARG A 455 10.04 2.27 -22.51
CA ARG A 455 10.45 1.04 -21.84
C ARG A 455 9.31 0.47 -21.03
N ILE A 456 9.05 -0.82 -21.23
CA ILE A 456 8.03 -1.56 -20.50
C ILE A 456 8.63 -2.86 -19.97
N GLU A 457 8.41 -3.11 -18.69
CA GLU A 457 8.75 -4.36 -18.01
C GLU A 457 7.49 -4.97 -17.40
N ILE A 458 7.50 -6.29 -17.25
CA ILE A 458 6.40 -7.04 -16.66
C ILE A 458 6.93 -7.68 -15.38
N TRP A 459 6.38 -7.28 -14.24
CA TRP A 459 6.69 -7.94 -12.98
C TRP A 459 5.73 -9.08 -12.75
N LYS A 460 6.29 -10.23 -12.34
CA LYS A 460 5.56 -11.46 -12.07
C LYS A 460 5.70 -11.85 -10.61
N ASP A 461 4.68 -12.50 -10.08
CA ASP A 461 4.71 -13.09 -8.74
C ASP A 461 5.54 -14.39 -8.70
N LEU A 462 5.68 -14.96 -7.50
CA LEU A 462 6.34 -16.27 -7.30
C LEU A 462 5.68 -17.43 -8.07
N ALA A 463 4.41 -17.30 -8.44
CA ALA A 463 3.69 -18.26 -9.29
C ALA A 463 3.89 -18.00 -10.79
N ASN A 464 4.77 -17.07 -11.16
CA ASN A 464 5.09 -16.66 -12.53
C ASN A 464 3.91 -16.06 -13.31
N ARG A 465 2.93 -15.49 -12.60
CA ARG A 465 1.80 -14.75 -13.21
C ARG A 465 2.15 -13.28 -13.27
N ALA A 466 1.81 -12.61 -14.38
CA ALA A 466 1.99 -11.17 -14.46
C ALA A 466 1.12 -10.43 -13.43
N ARG A 467 1.75 -9.49 -12.71
CA ARG A 467 1.12 -8.67 -11.67
C ARG A 467 1.24 -7.19 -11.91
N CYS A 468 2.35 -6.74 -12.52
CA CYS A 468 2.49 -5.33 -12.82
C CYS A 468 3.01 -5.08 -14.23
N ILE A 469 2.50 -4.02 -14.85
CA ILE A 469 3.15 -3.36 -15.98
C ILE A 469 3.93 -2.17 -15.43
N VAL A 470 5.22 -2.13 -15.76
CA VAL A 470 6.16 -1.12 -15.27
C VAL A 470 6.67 -0.31 -16.43
N GLY A 471 6.51 1.01 -16.36
CA GLY A 471 6.85 1.96 -17.43
C GLY A 471 7.99 2.89 -17.07
N ALA A 472 8.82 3.22 -18.07
CA ALA A 472 9.77 4.33 -18.04
C ALA A 472 9.83 5.03 -19.41
N ARG A 473 9.96 6.36 -19.40
CA ARG A 473 10.09 7.20 -20.59
C ARG A 473 11.45 7.08 -21.26
#